data_AF-A0A850LZS8-F1
#
_entry.id   AF-A0A850LZS8-F1
#
_cell.length_a   1.000
_cell.length_b   1.000
_cell.length_c   1.000
_cell.angle_alpha   90.00
_cell.angle_beta   90.00
_cell.angle_gamma   90.00
#
_symmetry.space_group_name_H-M   'P 1'
#
loop_
_entity.id
_entity.type
_entity.pdbx_description
1 polymer ?
#
loop_
_entity_poly.entity_id
_entity_poly.type
_entity_poly.pdbx_seq_one_letter_code
_entity_poly.pdbx_strand_id
1 'polypeptide(L)'
;MIEGWEISSDRVSVFAKLMSDYPIEEPIITSKCKIDNNYGFLIVSDNGFAWRKHGAFGTSFYDVGKSYWIRWHDVTNIIEKKKGQIIIEILKREVGNFIVDKEGNLEIKKWKLTVNQNKNEEKSHWKHREEKFYNIMLEIYNKNKVEKTPLISDSVM
;
A
#
# COMPACT_ATOMS: atom_id res chain seq x y z
N MET A 1 -16.12 -1.90 3.43
CA MET A 1 -14.94 -2.58 4.05
C MET A 1 -15.17 -4.09 4.17
N ILE A 2 -14.15 -4.94 3.95
CA ILE A 2 -14.25 -6.41 4.09
C ILE A 2 -14.13 -6.81 5.57
N GLU A 3 -14.96 -7.75 6.02
CA GLU A 3 -14.87 -8.30 7.38
C GLU A 3 -13.45 -8.83 7.68
N GLY A 4 -12.95 -8.45 8.85
CA GLY A 4 -11.62 -8.80 9.31
C GLY A 4 -10.54 -7.80 8.93
N TRP A 5 -10.81 -6.83 8.05
CA TRP A 5 -9.86 -5.81 7.66
C TRP A 5 -10.13 -4.44 8.31
N GLU A 6 -10.80 -4.46 9.46
CA GLU A 6 -11.13 -3.28 10.23
C GLU A 6 -9.89 -2.60 10.81
N ILE A 7 -10.04 -1.30 11.04
CA ILE A 7 -8.97 -0.45 11.55
C ILE A 7 -8.62 -0.91 12.96
N SER A 8 -7.35 -1.27 13.17
CA SER A 8 -6.84 -1.54 14.50
C SER A 8 -6.96 -0.31 15.40
N SER A 9 -7.41 -0.50 16.64
CA SER A 9 -7.70 0.62 17.57
C SER A 9 -6.50 1.55 17.81
N ASP A 10 -5.27 1.04 17.73
CA ASP A 10 -4.04 1.84 17.85
C ASP A 10 -3.59 2.51 16.55
N ARG A 11 -4.44 2.55 15.53
CA ARG A 11 -4.17 3.11 14.20
C ARG A 11 -5.21 4.13 13.72
N VAL A 12 -6.22 4.44 14.53
CA VAL A 12 -7.31 5.40 14.18
C VAL A 12 -6.76 6.77 13.78
N SER A 13 -5.79 7.32 14.51
CA SER A 13 -5.20 8.64 14.19
C SER A 13 -4.39 8.63 12.89
N VAL A 14 -3.66 7.54 12.63
CA VAL A 14 -2.89 7.34 11.40
C VAL A 14 -3.82 7.18 10.20
N PHE A 15 -4.92 6.43 10.40
CA PHE A 15 -5.98 6.27 9.42
C PHE A 15 -6.60 7.62 9.03
N ALA A 16 -7.07 8.39 10.01
CA ALA A 16 -7.68 9.70 9.77
C ALA A 16 -6.73 10.65 9.03
N LYS A 17 -5.44 10.61 9.37
CA LYS A 17 -4.43 11.41 8.67
C LYS A 17 -4.28 11.00 7.20
N LEU A 18 -4.17 9.71 6.89
CA LEU A 18 -4.07 9.25 5.50
C LEU A 18 -5.32 9.60 4.67
N MET A 19 -6.51 9.44 5.25
CA MET A 19 -7.78 9.81 4.59
C MET A 19 -7.89 11.32 4.34
N SER A 20 -7.21 12.14 5.14
CA SER A 20 -7.18 13.60 4.95
C SER A 20 -6.07 14.05 3.99
N ASP A 21 -4.94 13.36 3.98
CA ASP A 21 -3.77 13.73 3.15
C ASP A 21 -3.97 13.32 1.68
N TYR A 22 -4.78 12.30 1.41
CA TYR A 22 -4.94 11.70 0.08
C TYR A 22 -6.41 11.44 -0.28
N PRO A 23 -6.76 11.44 -1.58
CA PRO A 23 -8.11 11.19 -2.06
C PRO A 23 -8.46 9.69 -2.06
N ILE A 24 -8.30 9.04 -0.91
CA ILE A 24 -8.61 7.63 -0.72
C ILE A 24 -10.14 7.47 -0.70
N GLU A 25 -10.66 6.57 -1.53
CA GLU A 25 -12.07 6.20 -1.51
C GLU A 25 -12.42 5.32 -0.32
N GLU A 26 -13.60 4.68 -0.32
CA GLU A 26 -14.00 3.79 0.76
C GLU A 26 -12.93 2.70 1.00
N PRO A 27 -12.38 2.60 2.23
CA PRO A 27 -11.37 1.59 2.52
C PRO A 27 -11.92 0.16 2.44
N ILE A 28 -11.20 -0.67 1.69
CA ILE A 28 -11.45 -2.11 1.54
C ILE A 28 -10.57 -2.87 2.53
N ILE A 29 -9.27 -2.55 2.56
CA ILE A 29 -8.29 -3.11 3.51
C ILE A 29 -7.72 -1.99 4.36
N THR A 30 -7.65 -2.22 5.67
CA THR A 30 -6.76 -1.48 6.56
C THR A 30 -5.90 -2.46 7.35
N SER A 31 -4.59 -2.20 7.43
CA SER A 31 -3.69 -3.14 8.13
C SER A 31 -2.38 -2.49 8.55
N LYS A 32 -1.84 -2.95 9.68
CA LYS A 32 -0.41 -2.82 9.94
C LYS A 32 0.34 -3.53 8.82
N CYS A 33 1.27 -2.85 8.19
CA CYS A 33 1.95 -3.34 7.00
C CYS A 33 3.35 -2.74 6.92
N LYS A 34 4.34 -3.53 6.51
CA LYS A 34 5.67 -3.06 6.18
C LYS A 34 5.76 -2.77 4.70
N ILE A 35 6.49 -1.72 4.34
CA ILE A 35 7.11 -1.58 3.02
C ILE A 35 8.61 -1.79 3.21
N ASP A 36 9.12 -2.83 2.56
CA ASP A 36 10.48 -3.33 2.69
C ASP A 36 10.83 -3.66 4.15
N ASN A 37 11.64 -2.82 4.80
CA ASN A 37 12.02 -2.97 6.21
C ASN A 37 11.37 -1.93 7.13
N ASN A 38 10.50 -1.07 6.61
CA ASN A 38 9.88 0.00 7.37
C ASN A 38 8.49 -0.42 7.84
N TYR A 39 8.21 -0.25 9.13
CA TYR A 39 6.86 -0.45 9.67
C TYR A 39 5.94 0.70 9.31
N GLY A 40 4.67 0.39 9.08
CA GLY A 40 3.67 1.41 8.78
C GLY A 40 2.25 0.88 8.82
N PHE A 41 1.37 1.66 8.20
CA PHE A 41 -0.05 1.38 8.09
C PHE A 41 -0.47 1.54 6.64
N LEU A 42 -1.14 0.51 6.11
CA LEU A 42 -1.66 0.43 4.76
C LEU A 42 -3.17 0.66 4.78
N ILE A 43 -3.64 1.48 3.84
CA ILE A 43 -5.05 1.59 3.47
C ILE A 43 -5.14 1.25 1.98
N VAL A 44 -6.10 0.41 1.63
CA VAL A 44 -6.37 0.03 0.24
C VAL A 44 -7.83 0.33 -0.06
N SER A 45 -8.10 0.89 -1.22
CA SER A 45 -9.43 1.28 -1.71
C SER A 45 -9.54 0.96 -3.20
N ASP A 46 -10.71 1.19 -3.80
CA ASP A 46 -10.93 0.92 -5.23
C ASP A 46 -10.09 1.82 -6.14
N ASN A 47 -9.69 3.02 -5.68
CA ASN A 47 -8.95 3.96 -6.53
C ASN A 47 -7.43 3.99 -6.28
N GLY A 48 -6.94 3.22 -5.31
CA GLY A 48 -5.51 3.10 -5.02
C GLY A 48 -5.23 2.58 -3.61
N PHE A 49 -3.96 2.66 -3.22
CA PHE A 49 -3.53 2.36 -1.84
C PHE A 49 -2.60 3.44 -1.31
N ALA A 50 -2.72 3.69 0.00
CA ALA A 50 -1.86 4.60 0.74
C ALA A 50 -1.09 3.85 1.82
N TRP A 51 0.15 4.26 2.07
CA TRP A 51 0.93 3.73 3.16
C TRP A 51 1.62 4.84 3.94
N ARG A 52 1.61 4.76 5.27
CA ARG A 52 2.30 5.74 6.14
C ARG A 52 3.28 5.05 7.08
N LYS A 53 4.54 5.52 7.08
CA LYS A 53 5.57 5.04 8.00
C LYS A 53 5.16 5.32 9.44
N HIS A 54 5.22 4.28 10.26
CA HIS A 54 5.06 4.37 11.70
C HIS A 54 6.45 4.46 12.32
N GLY A 55 6.69 5.50 13.13
CA GLY A 55 7.93 5.63 13.88
C GLY A 55 8.08 4.47 14.86
N ALA A 56 9.13 3.67 14.70
CA ALA A 56 9.58 2.68 15.67
C ALA A 56 10.79 3.23 16.46
N PHE A 57 11.16 2.57 17.56
CA PHE A 57 12.36 2.91 18.32
C PHE A 57 13.60 2.96 17.39
N GLY A 58 14.32 4.08 17.37
CA GLY A 58 15.46 4.32 16.47
C GLY A 58 15.11 4.90 15.08
N THR A 59 13.85 5.23 14.80
CA THR A 59 13.48 5.93 13.55
C THR A 59 13.89 7.40 13.64
N SER A 60 14.66 7.89 12.67
CA SER A 60 15.00 9.32 12.54
C SER A 60 13.72 10.17 12.50
N PHE A 61 13.70 11.30 13.21
CA PHE A 61 12.56 12.23 13.18
C PHE A 61 12.20 12.70 11.76
N TYR A 62 13.17 12.75 10.84
CA TYR A 62 12.98 13.10 9.43
C TYR A 62 12.21 12.03 8.63
N ASP A 63 12.24 10.78 9.09
CA ASP A 63 11.60 9.65 8.43
C ASP A 63 10.19 9.37 8.98
N VAL A 64 9.87 9.89 10.17
CA VAL A 64 8.58 9.66 10.80
C VAL A 64 7.51 10.42 10.04
N GLY A 65 6.49 9.69 9.59
CA GLY A 65 5.35 10.29 8.90
C GLY A 65 5.52 10.46 7.40
N LYS A 66 6.60 9.93 6.79
CA LYS A 66 6.63 9.75 5.34
C LYS A 66 5.47 8.87 4.91
N SER A 67 4.72 9.31 3.92
CA SER A 67 3.58 8.60 3.36
C SER A 67 3.67 8.50 1.85
N TYR A 68 3.03 7.47 1.33
CA TYR A 68 2.94 7.16 -0.09
C TYR A 68 1.46 7.04 -0.46
N TRP A 69 1.15 7.42 -1.69
CA TRP A 69 -0.16 7.25 -2.31
C TRP A 69 0.04 6.72 -3.72
N ILE A 70 -0.61 5.62 -4.07
CA ILE A 70 -0.42 4.97 -5.37
C ILE A 70 -1.76 4.63 -5.97
N ARG A 71 -2.00 5.15 -7.17
CA ARG A 71 -3.13 4.77 -8.02
C ARG A 71 -2.92 3.39 -8.63
N TRP A 72 -3.99 2.62 -8.76
CA TRP A 72 -3.91 1.28 -9.36
C TRP A 72 -3.42 1.29 -10.81
N HIS A 73 -3.70 2.34 -11.56
CA HIS A 73 -3.19 2.48 -12.92
C HIS A 73 -1.67 2.64 -13.00
N ASP A 74 -1.00 2.99 -11.90
CA ASP A 74 0.47 3.05 -11.83
C ASP A 74 1.09 1.72 -11.38
N VAL A 75 0.28 0.74 -10.96
CA VAL A 75 0.72 -0.61 -10.62
C VAL A 75 0.81 -1.45 -11.88
N THR A 76 1.96 -2.05 -12.14
CA THR A 76 2.19 -2.91 -13.32
C THR A 76 2.02 -4.38 -12.99
N ASN A 77 2.28 -4.78 -11.75
CA ASN A 77 2.22 -6.18 -11.34
C ASN A 77 2.10 -6.33 -9.82
N ILE A 78 1.47 -7.43 -9.40
CA ILE A 78 1.46 -7.90 -8.01
C ILE A 78 1.91 -9.34 -8.00
N ILE A 79 2.99 -9.63 -7.28
CA ILE A 79 3.64 -10.93 -7.25
C ILE A 79 3.58 -11.49 -5.83
N GLU A 80 3.00 -12.68 -5.68
CA GLU A 80 3.06 -13.40 -4.40
C GLU A 80 4.50 -13.82 -4.08
N LYS A 81 4.92 -13.64 -2.81
CA LYS A 81 6.21 -14.16 -2.34
C LYS A 81 6.05 -15.29 -1.34
N LYS A 82 5.21 -15.08 -0.34
CA LYS A 82 4.79 -16.05 0.67
C LYS A 82 3.55 -15.50 1.34
N LYS A 83 2.92 -16.30 2.20
CA LYS A 83 1.76 -15.86 3.00
C LYS A 83 2.05 -14.50 3.66
N GLY A 84 1.11 -13.57 3.50
CA GLY A 84 1.20 -12.21 4.02
C GLY A 84 2.21 -11.29 3.34
N GLN A 85 2.88 -11.72 2.27
CA GLN A 85 3.92 -10.95 1.61
C GLN A 85 3.75 -10.93 0.07
N ILE A 86 3.71 -9.71 -0.47
CA ILE A 86 3.63 -9.47 -1.91
C ILE A 86 4.75 -8.52 -2.35
N ILE A 87 5.15 -8.60 -3.62
CA ILE A 87 5.86 -7.51 -4.29
C ILE A 87 4.85 -6.77 -5.17
N ILE A 88 4.81 -5.45 -5.04
CA ILE A 88 4.12 -4.57 -5.98
C ILE A 88 5.16 -3.88 -6.85
N GLU A 89 4.97 -3.96 -8.16
CA GLU A 89 5.74 -3.23 -9.16
C GLU A 89 4.96 -1.99 -9.60
N ILE A 90 5.61 -0.82 -9.57
CA ILE A 90 4.97 0.48 -9.73
C ILE A 90 5.79 1.33 -10.70
N LEU A 91 5.13 1.96 -11.67
CA LEU A 91 5.74 2.95 -12.56
C LEU A 91 6.14 4.19 -11.75
N LYS A 92 7.43 4.54 -11.71
CA LYS A 92 7.88 5.70 -10.95
C LYS A 92 7.40 6.99 -11.59
N ARG A 93 7.00 7.92 -10.72
CA ARG A 93 6.59 9.26 -11.10
C ARG A 93 7.31 10.33 -10.27
N GLU A 94 7.56 11.45 -10.92
CA GLU A 94 8.04 12.69 -10.30
C GLU A 94 7.14 13.84 -10.77
N VAL A 95 6.53 14.56 -9.82
CA VAL A 95 5.55 15.62 -10.08
C VAL A 95 4.46 15.16 -11.08
N GLY A 96 3.98 13.93 -10.90
CA GLY A 96 2.94 13.30 -11.71
C GLY A 96 3.37 12.73 -13.07
N ASN A 97 4.59 13.03 -13.54
CA ASN A 97 5.11 12.54 -14.82
C ASN A 97 5.91 11.26 -14.65
N PHE A 98 5.97 10.43 -15.68
CA PHE A 98 6.81 9.24 -15.68
C PHE A 98 8.30 9.59 -15.60
N ILE A 99 9.04 8.76 -14.86
CA ILE A 99 10.50 8.76 -14.89
C ILE A 99 10.97 7.70 -15.89
N VAL A 100 11.97 8.04 -16.69
CA VAL A 100 12.64 7.10 -17.61
C VAL A 100 14.03 6.75 -17.10
N ASP A 101 14.46 5.53 -17.36
CA ASP A 101 15.83 5.08 -17.14
C ASP A 101 16.79 5.63 -18.21
N LYS A 102 18.07 5.24 -18.13
CA LYS A 102 19.11 5.72 -19.06
C LYS A 102 18.91 5.18 -20.48
N GLU A 103 18.19 4.08 -20.59
CA GLU A 103 17.88 3.36 -21.83
C GLU A 103 16.58 3.87 -22.47
N GLY A 104 15.86 4.79 -21.81
CA GLY A 104 14.61 5.40 -22.29
C GLY A 104 13.35 4.61 -21.94
N ASN A 105 13.44 3.59 -21.10
CA ASN A 105 12.28 2.83 -20.63
C ASN A 105 11.70 3.45 -19.35
N LEU A 106 10.42 3.19 -19.07
CA LEU A 106 9.78 3.64 -17.82
C LEU A 106 10.43 2.95 -16.61
N GLU A 107 10.86 3.75 -15.62
CA GLU A 107 11.50 3.21 -14.42
C GLU A 107 10.45 2.53 -13.51
N ILE A 108 10.75 1.31 -13.05
CA ILE A 108 9.86 0.54 -12.17
C ILE A 108 10.43 0.48 -10.75
N LYS A 109 9.63 0.89 -9.77
CA LYS A 109 9.90 0.68 -8.34
C LYS A 109 9.27 -0.63 -7.88
N LYS A 110 10.00 -1.40 -7.09
CA LYS A 110 9.49 -2.62 -6.46
C LYS A 110 9.38 -2.42 -4.96
N TRP A 111 8.20 -2.64 -4.41
CA TRP A 111 7.96 -2.60 -2.97
C TRP A 111 7.56 -3.96 -2.46
N LYS A 112 8.26 -4.44 -1.42
CA LYS A 112 7.86 -5.64 -0.70
C LYS A 112 6.89 -5.23 0.41
N LEU A 113 5.61 -5.53 0.23
CA LEU A 113 4.62 -5.35 1.28
C LEU A 113 4.51 -6.59 2.15
N THR A 114 4.47 -6.40 3.46
CA THR A 114 4.26 -7.50 4.43
C THR A 114 3.22 -7.08 5.44
N VAL A 115 2.04 -7.71 5.41
CA VAL A 115 1.01 -7.48 6.44
C VAL A 115 1.52 -7.95 7.80
N ASN A 116 1.01 -7.36 8.87
CA ASN A 116 1.31 -7.77 10.24
C ASN A 116 0.03 -7.86 11.06
N GLN A 117 0.12 -8.62 12.14
CA GLN A 117 -0.95 -8.76 13.12
C GLN A 117 -1.28 -7.39 13.76
N ASN A 118 -2.58 -7.11 13.84
CA ASN A 118 -3.13 -5.93 14.49
C ASN A 118 -3.05 -6.06 16.02
N LYS A 119 -3.17 -4.93 16.75
CA LYS A 119 -3.15 -4.98 18.20
C LYS A 119 -4.39 -5.75 18.70
N ASN A 120 -4.19 -6.68 19.61
CA ASN A 120 -5.24 -7.53 20.20
C ASN A 120 -6.01 -8.39 19.19
N GLU A 121 -5.47 -8.60 17.99
CA GLU A 121 -6.11 -9.45 17.00
C GLU A 121 -5.94 -10.93 17.36
N GLU A 122 -7.01 -11.72 17.24
CA GLU A 122 -6.94 -13.16 17.43
C GLU A 122 -6.00 -13.83 16.42
N LYS A 123 -5.26 -14.84 16.87
CA LYS A 123 -4.24 -15.51 16.04
C LYS A 123 -4.84 -16.24 14.84
N SER A 124 -6.03 -16.82 14.98
CA SER A 124 -6.80 -17.46 13.90
C SER A 124 -7.16 -16.44 12.82
N HIS A 125 -7.66 -15.29 13.24
CA HIS A 125 -8.02 -14.19 12.37
C HIS A 125 -6.79 -13.63 11.61
N TRP A 126 -5.67 -13.42 12.32
CA TRP A 126 -4.42 -13.01 11.71
C TRP A 126 -3.96 -13.96 10.59
N LYS A 127 -3.94 -15.27 10.86
CA LYS A 127 -3.57 -16.28 9.85
C LYS A 127 -4.48 -16.22 8.62
N HIS A 128 -5.78 -16.00 8.83
CA HIS A 128 -6.73 -15.89 7.74
C HIS A 128 -6.44 -14.70 6.83
N ARG A 129 -6.15 -13.52 7.41
CA ARG A 129 -5.75 -12.33 6.63
C ARG A 129 -4.44 -12.55 5.90
N GLU A 130 -3.46 -13.15 6.57
CA GLU A 130 -2.16 -13.48 6.00
C GLU A 130 -2.30 -14.37 4.74
N GLU A 131 -3.19 -15.36 4.79
CA GLU A 131 -3.46 -16.27 3.66
C GLU A 131 -4.25 -15.61 2.53
N LYS A 132 -5.18 -14.70 2.84
CA LYS A 132 -6.00 -14.04 1.82
C LYS A 132 -5.38 -12.79 1.21
N PHE A 133 -4.34 -12.22 1.83
CA PHE A 133 -3.82 -10.90 1.48
C PHE A 133 -3.46 -10.76 -0.01
N TYR A 134 -2.75 -11.74 -0.57
CA TYR A 134 -2.38 -11.71 -1.99
C TYR A 134 -3.60 -11.74 -2.90
N ASN A 135 -4.53 -12.66 -2.68
CA ASN A 135 -5.71 -12.83 -3.52
C ASN A 135 -6.59 -11.57 -3.52
N ILE A 136 -6.83 -10.97 -2.35
CA ILE A 136 -7.62 -9.73 -2.24
C ILE A 136 -6.92 -8.58 -2.96
N MET A 137 -5.61 -8.40 -2.75
CA MET A 137 -4.85 -7.33 -3.42
C MET A 137 -4.86 -7.50 -4.95
N LEU A 138 -4.70 -8.73 -5.42
CA LEU A 138 -4.71 -9.06 -6.84
C LEU A 138 -6.10 -8.84 -7.46
N GLU A 139 -7.17 -9.20 -6.75
CA GLU A 139 -8.54 -8.96 -7.18
C GLU A 139 -8.85 -7.46 -7.33
N ILE A 140 -8.53 -6.66 -6.30
CA ILE A 140 -8.71 -5.20 -6.34
C ILE A 140 -7.90 -4.60 -7.49
N TYR A 141 -6.65 -5.03 -7.67
CA TYR A 141 -5.82 -4.58 -8.78
C TYR A 141 -6.44 -4.93 -10.14
N ASN A 142 -6.85 -6.18 -10.35
CA ASN A 142 -7.42 -6.60 -11.63
C ASN A 142 -8.74 -5.92 -11.96
N LYS A 143 -9.55 -5.60 -10.95
CA LYS A 143 -10.79 -4.83 -11.09
C LYS A 143 -10.52 -3.39 -11.52
N ASN A 144 -9.47 -2.77 -10.98
CA ASN A 144 -9.23 -1.32 -11.08
C ASN A 144 -8.05 -0.94 -11.99
N LYS A 145 -7.32 -1.91 -12.56
CA LYS A 145 -6.30 -1.63 -13.57
C LYS A 145 -6.95 -1.09 -14.84
N VAL A 146 -6.23 -0.21 -15.51
CA VAL A 146 -6.66 0.39 -16.78
C VAL A 146 -5.89 -0.23 -17.93
N GLU A 147 -6.50 -0.28 -19.11
CA GLU A 147 -5.84 -0.77 -20.33
C GLU A 147 -4.68 0.15 -20.75
N LYS A 148 -4.84 1.47 -20.53
CA LYS A 148 -3.83 2.48 -20.83
C LYS A 148 -3.58 3.36 -19.60
N THR A 149 -2.37 3.27 -19.05
CA THR A 149 -1.97 4.14 -17.94
C THR A 149 -2.00 5.62 -18.37
N PRO A 150 -2.62 6.51 -17.58
CA PRO A 150 -2.65 7.93 -17.89
C PRO A 150 -1.24 8.54 -17.85
N LEU A 151 -1.02 9.58 -18.65
CA LEU A 151 0.26 10.29 -18.71
C LEU A 151 0.58 10.99 -17.38
N ILE A 152 -0.45 11.48 -16.68
CA ILE A 152 -0.35 12.19 -15.40
C ILE A 152 -1.06 11.37 -14.33
N SER A 153 -0.54 11.43 -13.10
CA SER A 153 -1.12 10.79 -11.92
C SER A 153 -0.85 11.66 -10.70
N ASP A 154 -1.69 11.53 -9.68
CA ASP A 154 -1.49 12.13 -8.36
C ASP A 154 -0.75 11.20 -7.38
N SER A 155 -0.25 10.04 -7.83
CA SER A 155 0.59 9.15 -7.01
C SER A 155 1.81 9.87 -6.42
N VAL A 156 2.13 9.56 -5.17
CA VAL A 156 3.25 10.10 -4.38
C VAL A 156 4.12 8.93 -3.84
N MET A 157 5.41 8.91 -4.17
CA MET A 157 6.32 7.75 -4.01
C MET A 157 7.59 7.97 -3.17
#